data_AF-A0A2S5G6Y7-F1
#
_entry.id   AF-A0A2S5G6Y7-F1
#
_cell.length_a   1.000
_cell.length_b   1.000
_cell.length_c   1.000
_cell.angle_alpha   90.00
_cell.angle_beta   90.00
_cell.angle_gamma   90.00
#
_symmetry.space_group_name_H-M   'P 1'
#
loop_
_entity.id
_entity.type
_entity.pdbx_description
1 polymer ?
#
loop_
_entity_poly.entity_id
_entity_poly.type
_entity_poly.pdbx_seq_one_letter_code
_entity_poly.pdbx_strand_id
1 'polypeptide(L)'
;METKRRYFTASEINQFTFCKESWRLTKLKKEGKIRLRDQDYQILNNRFRKGNEHHKEYHAKRAYQPKSSSVGRVLLYVFVLVVILWIVQHYWF
;
A
#
# COMPACT_ATOMS: atom_id res chain seq x y z
N MET A 1 -15.50 12.18 37.32
CA MET A 1 -15.69 11.53 36.00
C MET A 1 -14.73 12.19 35.02
N GLU A 2 -13.62 11.54 34.69
CA GLU A 2 -12.74 12.03 33.61
C GLU A 2 -13.45 11.85 32.26
N THR A 3 -13.66 12.96 31.55
CA THR A 3 -14.13 12.95 30.17
C THR A 3 -13.04 12.36 29.28
N LYS A 4 -13.17 11.09 28.90
CA LYS A 4 -12.32 10.48 27.86
C LYS A 4 -12.37 11.34 26.60
N ARG A 5 -11.28 12.03 26.29
CA ARG A 5 -11.15 12.76 25.02
C ARG A 5 -11.11 11.74 23.88
N ARG A 6 -12.07 11.83 22.97
CA ARG A 6 -12.09 11.03 21.75
C ARG A 6 -11.34 11.80 20.66
N TYR A 7 -10.31 11.18 20.10
CA TYR A 7 -9.63 11.70 18.92
C TYR A 7 -10.43 11.36 17.65
N PHE A 8 -10.62 12.35 16.78
CA PHE A 8 -11.24 12.15 15.48
C PHE A 8 -10.22 11.59 14.49
N THR A 9 -10.63 10.61 13.70
CA THR A 9 -9.80 10.13 12.60
C THR A 9 -9.87 11.07 11.40
N ALA A 10 -8.85 11.07 10.54
CA ALA A 10 -8.85 11.84 9.30
C ALA A 10 -10.08 11.51 8.42
N SER A 11 -10.51 10.25 8.40
CA SER A 11 -11.72 9.82 7.70
C SER A 11 -12.99 10.45 8.28
N GLU A 12 -13.10 10.55 9.61
CA GLU A 12 -14.25 11.20 10.26
C GLU A 12 -14.29 12.71 10.00
N ILE A 13 -13.13 13.37 10.01
CA ILE A 13 -13.02 14.80 9.67
C ILE A 13 -13.43 15.02 8.20
N ASN A 14 -12.84 14.25 7.28
CA ASN A 14 -13.14 14.35 5.84
C ASN A 14 -14.61 14.06 5.54
N GLN A 15 -15.21 13.07 6.21
CA GLN A 15 -16.62 12.76 6.02
C GLN A 15 -17.53 13.90 6.50
N PHE A 16 -17.19 14.50 7.65
CA PHE A 16 -17.95 15.64 8.18
C PHE A 16 -17.84 16.88 7.28
N THR A 17 -16.64 17.18 6.77
CA THR A 17 -16.42 18.33 5.88
C THR A 17 -17.04 18.12 4.51
N PHE A 18 -17.02 16.90 3.96
CA PHE A 18 -17.65 16.57 2.68
C PHE A 18 -19.18 16.58 2.77
N CYS A 19 -19.76 15.87 3.74
CA CYS A 19 -21.21 15.86 3.93
C CYS A 19 -21.58 15.51 5.38
N LYS A 20 -22.04 16.54 6.11
CA LYS A 20 -22.49 16.46 7.51
C LYS A 20 -23.59 15.42 7.73
N GLU A 21 -24.53 15.32 6.80
CA GLU A 21 -25.64 14.36 6.91
C GLU A 21 -25.14 12.92 6.75
N SER A 22 -24.19 12.68 5.84
CA SER A 22 -23.55 11.35 5.72
C SER A 22 -22.82 10.95 7.00
N TRP A 23 -22.17 11.91 7.67
CA TRP A 23 -21.49 11.71 8.94
C TRP A 23 -22.48 11.39 10.07
N ARG A 24 -23.61 12.12 10.14
CA ARG A 24 -24.70 11.85 11.09
C ARG A 24 -25.27 10.45 10.91
N LEU A 25 -25.61 10.07 9.68
CA LEU A 25 -26.12 8.73 9.36
C LEU A 25 -25.12 7.62 9.70
N THR A 26 -23.83 7.86 9.46
CA THR A 26 -22.77 6.89 9.81
C THR A 26 -22.65 6.71 11.32
N LYS A 27 -22.79 7.79 12.09
CA LYS A 27 -22.81 7.74 13.56
C LYS A 27 -24.02 6.96 14.07
N LEU A 28 -25.22 7.26 13.55
CA LEU A 28 -26.45 6.53 13.90
C LEU A 28 -26.36 5.04 13.54
N LYS A 29 -25.74 4.71 12.41
CA LYS A 29 -25.44 3.32 12.03
C LYS A 29 -24.48 2.64 13.03
N LYS A 30 -23.39 3.30 13.44
CA LYS A 30 -22.46 2.77 14.46
C LYS A 30 -23.15 2.53 15.80
N GLU A 31 -24.12 3.37 16.16
CA GLU A 31 -24.97 3.22 17.35
C GLU A 31 -26.08 2.16 17.18
N GLY A 32 -26.15 1.48 16.02
CA GLY A 32 -27.16 0.44 15.76
C GLY A 32 -28.57 0.96 15.49
N LYS A 33 -28.76 2.27 15.37
CA LYS A 33 -30.07 2.92 15.15
C LYS A 33 -30.55 2.85 13.71
N ILE A 34 -29.67 2.49 12.78
CA ILE A 34 -29.98 2.31 11.36
C ILE A 34 -29.39 0.98 10.93
N ARG A 35 -30.22 0.09 10.39
CA ARG A 35 -29.80 -1.17 9.77
C ARG A 35 -29.84 -1.02 8.25
N LEU A 36 -28.76 -1.46 7.61
CA LEU A 36 -28.75 -1.66 6.16
C LEU A 36 -29.46 -2.97 5.84
N ARG A 37 -29.97 -3.08 4.60
CA ARG A 37 -30.40 -4.37 4.07
C ARG A 37 -29.18 -5.28 3.92
N ASP A 38 -29.37 -6.59 4.08
CA ASP A 38 -28.26 -7.55 4.09
C ASP A 38 -27.45 -7.53 2.79
N GLN A 39 -28.11 -7.33 1.64
CA GLN A 39 -27.44 -7.18 0.34
C GLN A 39 -26.50 -5.97 0.30
N ASP A 40 -26.96 -4.81 0.79
CA ASP A 40 -26.15 -3.58 0.82
C ASP A 40 -24.94 -3.74 1.75
N TYR A 41 -25.11 -4.46 2.86
CA TYR A 41 -24.03 -4.78 3.78
C TYR A 41 -22.97 -5.69 3.13
N GLN A 42 -23.38 -6.75 2.41
CA GLN A 42 -22.45 -7.65 1.73
C GLN A 42 -21.64 -6.92 0.64
N ILE A 43 -22.29 -6.06 -0.15
CA ILE A 43 -21.63 -5.26 -1.19
C ILE A 43 -20.57 -4.34 -0.54
N LEU A 44 -20.95 -3.64 0.52
CA LEU A 44 -20.05 -2.73 1.24
C LEU A 44 -18.85 -3.48 1.82
N ASN A 45 -19.09 -4.62 2.48
CA ASN A 45 -18.04 -5.43 3.08
C ASN A 45 -17.07 -5.97 2.01
N ASN A 46 -17.59 -6.42 0.87
CA ASN A 46 -16.75 -6.90 -0.23
C ASN A 46 -15.86 -5.79 -0.79
N ARG A 47 -16.38 -4.56 -0.95
CA ARG A 47 -15.58 -3.40 -1.40
C ARG A 47 -14.45 -3.06 -0.40
N PHE A 48 -14.76 -3.03 0.90
CA PHE A 48 -13.74 -2.79 1.93
C PHE A 48 -12.68 -3.89 1.96
N ARG A 49 -13.09 -5.15 1.86
CA ARG A 49 -12.16 -6.29 1.80
C ARG A 49 -11.19 -6.14 0.62
N LYS A 50 -11.72 -5.86 -0.57
CA LYS A 50 -10.92 -5.67 -1.79
C LYS A 50 -9.92 -4.51 -1.66
N GLY A 51 -10.34 -3.39 -1.07
CA GLY A 51 -9.45 -2.26 -0.79
C GLY A 51 -8.33 -2.60 0.21
N ASN A 52 -8.66 -3.34 1.27
CA ASN A 52 -7.68 -3.79 2.25
C ASN A 52 -6.67 -4.79 1.66
N GLU A 53 -7.12 -5.74 0.82
CA GLU A 53 -6.24 -6.67 0.10
C GLU A 53 -5.27 -5.90 -0.80
N HIS A 54 -5.75 -4.91 -1.55
CA HIS A 54 -4.90 -4.08 -2.39
C HIS A 54 -3.84 -3.31 -1.59
N HIS A 55 -4.23 -2.73 -0.44
CA HIS A 55 -3.26 -2.08 0.44
C HIS A 55 -2.20 -3.05 0.97
N LYS A 56 -2.59 -4.26 1.39
CA LYS A 56 -1.65 -5.30 1.84
C LYS A 56 -0.66 -5.66 0.74
N GLU A 57 -1.15 -5.90 -0.48
CA GLU A 57 -0.29 -6.20 -1.63
C GLU A 57 0.66 -5.06 -1.97
N TYR A 58 0.19 -3.81 -1.93
CA TYR A 58 1.03 -2.64 -2.18
C TYR A 58 2.17 -2.51 -1.16
N HIS A 59 1.86 -2.71 0.13
CA HIS A 59 2.87 -2.71 1.19
C HIS A 59 3.83 -3.90 1.07
N ALA A 60 3.33 -5.09 0.70
CA ALA A 60 4.16 -6.26 0.45
C ALA A 60 5.10 -6.05 -0.75
N LYS A 61 4.60 -5.51 -1.87
CA LYS A 61 5.42 -5.19 -3.06
C LYS A 61 6.47 -4.12 -2.78
N ARG A 62 6.17 -3.13 -1.91
CA ARG A 62 7.16 -2.15 -1.45
C ARG A 62 8.23 -2.76 -0.53
N ALA A 63 7.85 -3.72 0.31
CA ALA A 63 8.80 -4.46 1.14
C ALA A 63 9.70 -5.39 0.31
N TYR A 64 9.14 -5.95 -0.77
CA TYR A 64 9.81 -6.86 -1.72
C TYR A 64 10.34 -6.12 -2.96
N GLN A 65 10.88 -4.91 -2.80
CA GLN A 65 11.77 -4.39 -3.83
C GLN A 65 13.13 -5.04 -3.60
N PRO A 66 13.59 -5.95 -4.49
CA PRO A 66 14.96 -6.44 -4.38
C PRO A 66 15.85 -5.22 -4.52
N LYS A 67 16.61 -4.90 -3.45
CA LYS A 67 17.73 -3.96 -3.57
C LYS A 67 18.57 -4.52 -4.72
N SER A 68 18.56 -3.84 -5.87
CA SER A 68 19.41 -4.20 -6.99
C SER A 68 20.83 -4.27 -6.44
N SER A 69 21.35 -5.49 -6.29
CA SER A 69 22.66 -5.68 -5.68
C SER A 69 23.69 -5.18 -6.68
N SER A 70 24.28 -4.01 -6.41
CA SER A 70 25.35 -3.43 -7.23
C SER A 70 26.49 -4.41 -7.49
N VAL A 71 26.65 -5.43 -6.63
CA VAL A 71 27.63 -6.52 -6.77
C VAL A 71 27.50 -7.24 -8.12
N GLY A 72 26.28 -7.53 -8.58
CA GLY A 72 26.08 -8.22 -9.86
C GLY A 72 26.53 -7.39 -11.06
N ARG A 73 26.35 -6.06 -10.99
CA ARG A 73 26.82 -5.13 -12.04
C ARG A 73 28.33 -5.00 -12.04
N VAL A 74 28.95 -4.96 -10.85
CA VAL A 74 30.42 -4.92 -10.72
C VAL A 74 31.05 -6.19 -11.30
N LEU A 75 30.52 -7.37 -10.99
CA LEU A 75 31.02 -8.63 -11.55
C LEU A 75 30.88 -8.68 -13.07
N LEU A 76 29.77 -8.18 -13.63
CA LEU A 76 29.59 -8.09 -15.08
C LEU A 76 30.66 -7.19 -15.72
N TYR A 77 30.90 -6.00 -15.16
CA TYR A 77 31.92 -5.09 -15.71
C TYR A 77 33.32 -5.69 -15.62
N VAL A 78 33.68 -6.35 -14.51
CA VAL A 78 34.96 -7.04 -14.38
C VAL A 78 35.11 -8.14 -15.42
N PHE A 79 34.07 -8.95 -15.64
CA PHE A 79 34.09 -10.01 -16.66
C PHE A 79 34.31 -9.44 -18.07
N VAL A 80 33.56 -8.39 -18.45
CA VAL A 80 33.73 -7.74 -19.77
C VAL A 80 35.15 -7.19 -19.93
N LEU A 81 35.71 -6.57 -18.89
CA LEU A 81 37.06 -6.01 -18.93
C LEU A 81 38.12 -7.10 -19.11
N VAL A 82 37.98 -8.24 -18.43
CA VAL A 82 38.86 -9.42 -18.60
C VAL A 82 38.80 -9.96 -20.03
N VAL A 83 37.60 -10.09 -20.61
CA VAL A 83 37.43 -10.56 -22.00
C VAL A 83 38.10 -9.60 -22.98
N ILE A 84 37.95 -8.29 -22.81
CA ILE A 84 38.60 -7.29 -23.67
C ILE A 84 40.12 -7.41 -23.57
N LEU A 85 40.67 -7.48 -22.37
CA LEU A 85 42.12 -7.62 -22.16
C LEU A 85 42.66 -8.91 -22.79
N TRP A 86 41.92 -10.01 -22.69
CA TRP A 86 42.29 -11.29 -23.31
C TRP A 86 42.32 -11.19 -24.84
N ILE A 87 41.31 -10.56 -25.45
CA ILE A 87 41.27 -10.30 -26.89
C ILE A 87 42.46 -9.42 -27.31
N VAL A 88 42.69 -8.30 -26.62
CA VAL A 88 43.82 -7.42 -26.95
C VAL A 88 45.15 -8.17 -26.87
N GLN A 89 45.35 -9.00 -25.85
CA GLN A 89 46.57 -9.78 -25.71
C GLN A 89 46.74 -10.86 -26.80
N HIS A 90 45.65 -11.47 -27.30
CA HIS A 90 45.74 -12.53 -28.32
C HIS A 90 45.82 -11.99 -29.76
N TYR A 91 45.32 -10.77 -30.02
CA TYR A 91 45.31 -10.19 -31.36
C TYR A 91 46.39 -9.13 -31.59
N TRP A 92 47.01 -8.60 -30.52
CA TRP A 92 48.06 -7.58 -30.62
C TRP A 92 49.47 -8.11 -30.30
N PHE A 93 49.58 -9.26 -29.63
CA PHE A 93 50.82 -10.03 -29.44
C PHE A 93 50.72 -11.35 -30.20
#